data_AF-A0A530QJR8-F1
#
_entry.id   AF-A0A530QJR8-F1
#
_cell.length_a   1.000
_cell.length_b   1.000
_cell.length_c   1.000
_cell.angle_alpha   90.00
_cell.angle_beta   90.00
_cell.angle_gamma   90.00
#
_symmetry.space_group_name_H-M   'P 1'
#
loop_
_entity.id
_entity.type
_entity.pdbx_description
1 polymer ?
#
loop_
_entity_poly.entity_id
_entity_poly.type
_entity_poly.pdbx_seq_one_letter_code
_entity_poly.pdbx_strand_id
1 'polypeptide(L)' 'MTLARVKDLIEARFGSLTRPTRSDWIFALRTVSAGLIALLAAYALKLDHPQWAMMTVFIVAQPVA' A
#
# COMPACT_ATOMS: atom_id res chain seq x y z
N MET A 1 22.84 27.58 -15.21
CA MET A 1 23.52 26.30 -14.82
C MET A 1 22.92 25.60 -13.60
N THR A 2 21.90 26.15 -12.93
CA THR A 2 21.35 25.59 -11.67
C THR A 2 20.21 24.58 -11.89
N LEU A 3 19.44 24.73 -12.97
CA LEU A 3 18.23 23.93 -13.23
C LEU A 3 18.51 22.47 -13.61
N ALA A 4 19.56 22.22 -14.41
CA ALA A 4 19.95 20.86 -14.79
C ALA A 4 20.31 20.00 -13.55
N ARG A 5 21.05 20.60 -12.61
CA ARG A 5 21.51 19.93 -11.39
C ARG A 5 20.37 19.58 -10.43
N VAL A 6 19.33 20.41 -10.38
CA VAL A 6 18.11 20.14 -9.60
C VAL A 6 17.33 18.97 -10.22
N LYS A 7 17.20 18.94 -11.55
CA LYS A 7 16.53 17.85 -12.27
C LYS A 7 17.25 16.51 -12.08
N ASP A 8 18.58 16.50 -12.15
CA ASP A 8 19.39 15.29 -11.92
C ASP A 8 19.28 14.78 -10.47
N LEU A 9 19.23 15.68 -9.48
CA LEU A 9 19.03 15.31 -8.08
C LEU A 9 17.64 14.71 -7.84
N ILE A 10 16.62 15.27 -8.48
CA ILE A 10 15.26 14.75 -8.48
C ILE A 10 15.27 13.35 -9.09
N GLU A 11 15.76 13.18 -10.32
CA GLU A 11 15.81 11.88 -11.00
C GLU A 11 16.62 10.83 -10.22
N ALA A 12 17.75 11.21 -9.60
CA ALA A 12 18.54 10.32 -8.75
C ALA A 12 17.81 9.91 -7.47
N ARG A 13 17.02 10.82 -6.87
CA ARG A 13 16.19 10.53 -5.69
C ARG A 13 15.03 9.60 -6.07
N PHE A 14 14.33 9.89 -7.16
CA PHE A 14 13.20 9.10 -7.66
C PHE A 14 13.63 7.73 -8.21
N GLY A 15 14.83 7.61 -8.79
CA GLY A 15 15.36 6.32 -9.28
C GLY A 15 15.65 5.31 -8.17
N SER A 16 15.82 5.76 -6.92
CA SER A 16 16.01 4.88 -5.76
C SER A 16 14.70 4.43 -5.09
N LEU A 17 13.59 5.13 -5.36
CA LEU A 17 12.28 4.88 -4.74
C LEU A 17 11.53 3.68 -5.34
N THR A 18 11.91 3.22 -6.53
CA THR A 18 11.18 2.18 -7.29
C THR A 18 11.81 0.79 -7.22
N ARG A 19 12.60 0.51 -6.18
CA ARG A 19 13.03 -0.86 -5.86
C ARG A 19 12.18 -1.41 -4.69
N PRO A 20 10.90 -1.76 -4.93
CA PRO A 20 10.13 -2.46 -3.91
C PRO A 20 10.87 -3.75 -3.57
N THR A 21 11.21 -3.90 -2.30
CA THR A 21 11.85 -5.10 -1.79
C THR A 21 10.85 -6.25 -1.92
N ARG A 22 11.30 -7.50 -2.00
CA ARG A 22 10.38 -8.66 -2.00
C ARG A 22 9.42 -8.63 -0.81
N SER A 23 9.90 -8.12 0.33
CA SER A 23 9.11 -7.90 1.55
C SER A 23 7.93 -6.96 1.34
N ASP A 24 8.11 -5.88 0.59
CA ASP A 24 7.06 -4.89 0.30
C ASP A 24 5.95 -5.48 -0.57
N TRP A 25 6.33 -6.31 -1.55
CA TRP A 25 5.37 -7.04 -2.39
C TRP A 25 4.56 -8.07 -1.60
N ILE A 26 5.22 -8.83 -0.72
CA ILE A 26 4.54 -9.81 0.14
C ILE A 26 3.58 -9.09 1.09
N PHE A 27 4.02 -7.95 1.65
CA PHE A 27 3.20 -7.12 2.51
C PHE A 27 1.98 -6.54 1.77
N ALA A 28 2.18 -6.00 0.57
CA ALA A 28 1.08 -5.45 -0.23
C ALA A 28 0.07 -6.55 -0.57
N LEU A 29 0.54 -7.70 -1.06
CA LEU A 29 -0.34 -8.81 -1.45
C LEU A 29 -1.14 -9.35 -0.27
N ARG A 30 -0.49 -9.64 0.87
CA ARG A 30 -1.19 -10.17 2.07
C ARG A 30 -2.24 -9.19 2.58
N THR A 31 -1.94 -7.89 2.55
CA THR A 31 -2.82 -6.84 3.09
C THR A 31 -4.02 -6.63 2.18
N VAL A 32 -3.81 -6.63 0.86
CA VAL A 32 -4.90 -6.57 -0.12
C VAL A 32 -5.79 -7.81 -0.03
N SER A 33 -5.20 -9.01 0.08
CA SER A 33 -5.98 -10.25 0.26
C SER A 33 -6.81 -10.23 1.54
N ALA A 34 -6.23 -9.79 2.67
CA ALA A 34 -6.94 -9.66 3.93
C ALA A 34 -8.09 -8.61 3.84
N GLY A 35 -7.84 -7.48 3.16
CA GLY A 35 -8.86 -6.44 2.95
C GLY A 35 -10.04 -6.92 2.09
N LEU A 36 -9.76 -7.70 1.04
CA LEU A 36 -10.79 -8.32 0.21
C LEU A 36 -11.60 -9.36 0.98
N ILE A 37 -10.95 -10.20 1.79
CA ILE A 37 -11.65 -11.18 2.64
C ILE A 37 -12.54 -10.46 3.68
N ALA A 38 -12.05 -9.38 4.29
CA ALA A 38 -12.83 -8.59 5.23
C ALA A 38 -14.05 -7.93 4.57
N LEU A 39 -13.90 -7.41 3.34
CA LEU A 39 -15.02 -6.92 2.53
C LEU A 39 -16.04 -8.02 2.24
N LEU A 40 -15.59 -9.18 1.77
CA LEU A 40 -16.46 -10.32 1.48
C LEU A 40 -17.23 -10.76 2.73
N ALA A 41 -16.56 -10.82 3.88
CA ALA A 41 -17.19 -11.12 5.16
C ALA A 41 -18.21 -10.04 5.58
N ALA A 42 -17.89 -8.76 5.41
CA ALA A 42 -18.80 -7.66 5.71
C ALA A 42 -20.07 -7.70 4.83
N TYR A 43 -19.91 -8.02 3.54
CA TYR A 43 -21.04 -8.24 2.63
C TYR A 43 -21.86 -9.47 3.03
N ALA A 44 -21.20 -10.59 3.39
CA ALA A 44 -21.87 -11.80 3.83
C ALA A 44 -22.67 -11.59 5.12
N LEU A 45 -22.17 -10.75 6.03
CA LEU A 45 -22.81 -10.37 7.29
C LEU A 45 -23.84 -9.24 7.13
N LYS A 46 -24.05 -8.70 5.92
CA LYS A 46 -24.96 -7.58 5.62
C LYS A 46 -24.74 -6.37 6.53
N LEU A 47 -23.47 -6.00 6.77
CA LEU A 47 -23.15 -4.75 7.48
C LEU A 47 -23.59 -3.53 6.65
N ASP A 48 -24.11 -2.50 7.31
CA ASP A 48 -24.62 -1.29 6.64
C ASP A 48 -23.54 -0.54 5.83
N HIS A 49 -22.26 -0.70 6.20
CA HIS A 49 -21.14 -0.01 5.57
C HIS A 49 -19.90 -0.91 5.39
N PRO A 50 -19.89 -1.84 4.41
CA PRO A 50 -18.81 -2.82 4.24
C PRO A 50 -17.46 -2.20 3.87
N GLN A 51 -17.43 -1.00 3.29
CA GLN A 51 -16.19 -0.27 2.96
C GLN A 51 -15.30 0.00 4.18
N TRP A 52 -15.88 0.13 5.37
CA TRP A 52 -15.10 0.34 6.60
C TRP A 52 -14.30 -0.90 7.00
N ALA A 53 -14.77 -2.10 6.66
CA ALA A 53 -14.05 -3.34 6.95
C ALA A 53 -12.69 -3.35 6.24
N MET A 54 -12.65 -2.96 4.96
CA MET A 54 -11.39 -2.82 4.22
C MET A 54 -10.48 -1.76 4.85
N MET A 55 -11.04 -0.61 5.25
CA MET A 55 -10.30 0.50 5.85
C MET A 55 -9.61 0.07 7.14
N THR A 56 -10.26 -0.70 7.99
CA THR A 56 -9.64 -1.21 9.23
C THR A 56 -8.43 -2.10 8.97
N VAL A 57 -8.49 -2.95 7.94
CA VAL A 57 -7.36 -3.81 7.56
C VAL A 57 -6.16 -2.96 7.14
N PHE A 58 -6.38 -1.91 6.34
CA PHE A 58 -5.29 -1.01 5.95
C PHE A 58 -4.73 -0.17 7.10
N ILE A 59 -5.56 0.25 8.06
CA ILE A 59 -5.09 0.98 9.24
C ILE A 59 -4.22 0.10 10.13
N VAL A 60 -4.60 -1.16 10.31
CA VAL A 60 -3.90 -2.11 11.21
C VAL A 60 -2.70 -2.76 10.53
N ALA A 61 -2.67 -2.83 9.20
CA ALA A 61 -1.57 -3.42 8.46
C ALA A 61 -0.27 -2.64 8.66
N GLN A 62 0.63 -3.20 9.46
CA GLN A 62 1.96 -2.64 9.67
C GLN A 62 2.96 -3.24 8.67
N PRO A 63 3.73 -2.41 7.95
CA PRO A 63 4.82 -2.90 7.11
C PRO A 63 5.86 -3.55 8.01
N VAL A 64 6.23 -4.79 7.68
CA VAL A 64 7.33 -5.49 8.35
C VAL A 64 8.60 -5.14 7.58
N ALA A 65 9.42 -4.27 8.20
CA ALA A 65 10.73 -3.85 7.73
C ALA A 65 11.78 -4.96 7.87
#